data_AF-R5GIL2-F1
#
_entry.id   AF-R5GIL2-F1
#
_cell.length_a   1.000
_cell.length_b   1.000
_cell.length_c   1.000
_cell.angle_alpha   90.00
_cell.angle_beta   90.00
_cell.angle_gamma   90.00
#
_symmetry.space_group_name_H-M   'P 1'
#
loop_
_entity.id
_entity.type
_entity.pdbx_description
1 polymer ?
#
loop_
_entity_poly.entity_id
_entity_poly.type
_entity_poly.pdbx_seq_one_letter_code
_entity_poly.pdbx_strand_id
1 'polypeptide(L)'
;MKAEYVTSTLGTGTELHISSAEYKRINNEDGWNDHPNLMFAVISYTSANRCTNSIKNRDLEEAFRHIKKAGTIVLATKTDAETAWCEVYAITEGKIIPVITSNDGSDFNINYSGKTKRERNKTRKEREDD
;
A
#
# COMPACT_ATOMS: atom_id res chain seq x y z
N MET A 1 -6.16 -16.56 2.33
CA MET A 1 -5.19 -15.47 2.09
C MET A 1 -3.78 -15.94 2.34
N LYS A 2 -2.85 -15.74 1.40
CA LYS A 2 -1.41 -16.03 1.60
C LYS A 2 -0.65 -14.71 1.76
N ALA A 3 -0.74 -14.13 2.96
CA ALA A 3 0.12 -13.03 3.40
C ALA A 3 1.43 -13.63 3.94
N GLU A 4 2.56 -13.18 3.43
CA GLU A 4 3.87 -13.65 3.90
C GLU A 4 4.51 -12.58 4.79
N TYR A 5 4.98 -13.00 5.96
CA TYR A 5 5.74 -12.15 6.87
C TYR A 5 7.23 -12.44 6.66
N VAL A 6 7.98 -11.44 6.22
CA VAL A 6 9.42 -11.57 5.93
C VAL A 6 10.19 -10.65 6.87
N THR A 7 11.40 -11.05 7.27
CA THR A 7 12.32 -10.15 8.00
C THR A 7 12.55 -8.89 7.17
N SER A 8 12.34 -7.74 7.79
CA SER A 8 12.27 -6.48 7.05
C SER A 8 13.62 -6.08 6.44
N THR A 9 13.58 -5.65 5.18
CA THR A 9 14.69 -5.01 4.45
C THR A 9 14.41 -3.53 4.17
N LEU A 10 13.15 -3.11 4.28
CA LEU A 10 12.67 -1.75 4.05
C LEU A 10 12.43 -0.97 5.34
N GLY A 11 12.27 -1.64 6.49
CA GLY A 11 11.90 -1.04 7.76
C GLY A 11 12.41 -1.86 8.95
N THR A 12 11.69 -1.80 10.07
CA THR A 12 12.02 -2.52 11.30
C THR A 12 11.07 -3.68 11.53
N GLY A 13 11.56 -4.81 12.05
CA GLY A 13 10.73 -5.96 12.41
C GLY A 13 10.34 -6.82 11.21
N THR A 14 9.05 -7.08 11.04
CA THR A 14 8.51 -7.88 9.93
C THR A 14 7.79 -7.00 8.92
N GLU A 15 7.82 -7.41 7.65
CA GLU A 15 7.04 -6.79 6.58
C GLU A 15 5.84 -7.66 6.23
N LEU A 16 4.73 -7.03 5.86
CA LEU A 16 3.58 -7.72 5.27
C LEU A 16 3.67 -7.66 3.75
N HIS A 17 3.81 -8.83 3.12
CA HIS A 17 3.91 -8.99 1.67
C HIS A 17 2.60 -9.50 1.07
N ILE A 18 2.06 -8.75 0.10
CA ILE A 18 0.85 -9.10 -0.64
C ILE A 18 1.22 -9.16 -2.13
N SER A 19 1.28 -10.37 -2.70
CA SER A 19 1.60 -10.51 -4.13
C SER A 19 0.53 -9.87 -5.02
N SER A 20 0.91 -9.38 -6.19
CA SER A 20 -0.03 -8.80 -7.15
C SER A 20 -1.07 -9.80 -7.64
N ALA A 21 -0.75 -11.10 -7.65
CA ALA A 21 -1.68 -12.17 -7.99
C ALA A 21 -2.74 -12.35 -6.88
N GLU A 22 -2.31 -12.36 -5.62
CA GLU A 22 -3.20 -12.44 -4.46
C GLU A 22 -4.10 -11.20 -4.39
N TYR A 23 -3.53 -10.00 -4.57
CA TYR A 23 -4.30 -8.76 -4.61
C TYR A 23 -5.36 -8.78 -5.72
N LYS A 24 -5.01 -9.20 -6.95
CA LYS A 24 -5.97 -9.35 -8.06
C LYS A 24 -7.06 -10.35 -7.75
N ARG A 25 -6.73 -11.52 -7.19
CA ARG A 25 -7.71 -12.56 -6.86
C ARG A 25 -8.75 -12.02 -5.89
N ILE A 26 -8.30 -11.30 -4.86
CA ILE A 26 -9.17 -10.75 -3.82
C ILE A 26 -10.03 -9.59 -4.35
N ASN A 27 -9.49 -8.77 -5.26
CA ASN A 27 -10.19 -7.60 -5.80
C ASN A 27 -11.05 -7.90 -7.04
N ASN A 28 -11.15 -9.15 -7.48
CA ASN A 28 -12.08 -9.58 -8.52
C ASN A 28 -13.43 -10.01 -7.92
N GLU A 29 -14.48 -10.09 -8.75
CA GLU A 29 -15.85 -10.45 -8.33
C GLU A 29 -15.90 -11.78 -7.55
N ASP A 30 -15.15 -12.80 -7.99
CA ASP A 30 -15.06 -14.10 -7.31
C ASP A 30 -14.38 -14.02 -5.92
N GLY A 31 -13.63 -12.95 -5.65
CA GLY A 31 -12.86 -12.72 -4.43
C GLY A 31 -13.53 -11.81 -3.40
N TRP A 32 -14.77 -11.36 -3.63
CA TRP A 32 -15.46 -10.38 -2.78
C TRP A 32 -15.51 -10.78 -1.29
N ASN A 33 -15.63 -12.08 -0.99
CA ASN A 33 -15.62 -12.58 0.39
C ASN A 33 -14.23 -12.49 1.06
N ASP A 34 -13.15 -12.43 0.27
CA ASP A 34 -11.78 -12.27 0.76
C ASP A 34 -11.34 -10.81 0.87
N HIS A 35 -12.10 -9.86 0.30
CA HIS A 35 -11.81 -8.42 0.41
C HIS A 35 -11.73 -7.95 1.87
N PRO A 36 -12.71 -8.29 2.73
CA PRO A 36 -12.62 -7.98 4.16
C PRO A 36 -11.40 -8.62 4.82
N ASN A 37 -11.00 -9.81 4.38
CA ASN A 37 -9.84 -10.52 4.92
C ASN A 37 -8.52 -9.77 4.62
N LEU A 38 -8.42 -9.10 3.46
CA LEU A 38 -7.22 -8.33 3.10
C LEU A 38 -7.06 -7.13 4.01
N MET A 39 -8.14 -6.38 4.17
CA MET A 39 -8.11 -5.23 5.06
C MET A 39 -7.94 -5.66 6.52
N PHE A 40 -8.48 -6.79 6.92
CA PHE A 40 -8.23 -7.36 8.24
C PHE A 40 -6.74 -7.67 8.45
N ALA A 41 -6.05 -8.27 7.46
CA ALA A 41 -4.61 -8.53 7.54
C ALA A 41 -3.80 -7.22 7.65
N VAL A 42 -4.15 -6.21 6.85
CA VAL A 42 -3.51 -4.89 6.87
C VAL A 42 -3.72 -4.19 8.23
N ILE A 43 -4.95 -4.18 8.75
CA ILE A 43 -5.29 -3.58 10.05
C ILE A 43 -4.59 -4.34 11.19
N SER A 44 -4.54 -5.66 11.10
CA SER A 44 -3.84 -6.49 12.09
C SER A 44 -2.35 -6.19 12.09
N TYR A 45 -1.74 -6.05 10.91
CA TYR A 45 -0.34 -5.66 10.78
C TYR A 45 -0.06 -4.27 11.37
N THR A 46 -0.86 -3.25 11.04
CA THR A 46 -0.67 -1.89 11.59
C THR A 46 -0.84 -1.88 13.11
N SER A 47 -1.80 -2.64 13.63
CA SER A 47 -2.07 -2.72 15.07
C SER A 47 -0.97 -3.47 15.83
N ALA A 48 -0.51 -4.60 15.31
CA ALA A 48 0.57 -5.39 15.91
C ALA A 48 1.88 -4.59 16.01
N ASN A 49 2.15 -3.76 15.01
CA ASN A 49 3.33 -2.89 14.97
C ASN A 49 3.11 -1.51 15.62
N ARG A 50 1.95 -1.27 16.23
CA ARG A 50 1.58 0.01 16.88
C ARG A 50 1.77 1.24 15.96
N CYS A 51 1.50 1.07 14.67
CA CYS A 51 1.56 2.16 13.71
C CYS A 51 0.49 3.22 14.04
N THR A 52 0.88 4.50 14.05
CA THR A 52 -0.05 5.62 14.30
C THR A 52 -1.00 5.89 13.15
N ASN A 53 -0.59 5.55 11.92
CA ASN A 53 -1.39 5.71 10.72
C ASN A 53 -2.20 4.45 10.37
N SER A 54 -3.29 4.67 9.64
CA SER A 54 -4.09 3.60 9.04
C SER A 54 -3.87 3.53 7.53
N ILE A 55 -3.70 2.32 7.01
CA ILE A 55 -3.65 2.07 5.57
C ILE A 55 -5.05 1.73 5.07
N LYS A 56 -5.50 2.38 4.00
CA LYS A 56 -6.84 2.24 3.41
C LYS A 56 -6.79 1.44 2.11
N ASN A 57 -7.94 0.94 1.65
CA ASN A 57 -8.07 0.24 0.37
C ASN A 57 -7.45 1.02 -0.81
N ARG A 58 -7.73 2.33 -0.89
CA ARG A 58 -7.20 3.22 -1.94
C ARG A 58 -5.68 3.29 -1.97
N ASP A 59 -5.04 3.09 -0.82
CA ASP A 59 -3.59 3.15 -0.68
C ASP A 59 -2.95 1.89 -1.27
N LEU A 60 -3.58 0.73 -1.02
CA LEU A 60 -3.21 -0.54 -1.65
C LEU A 60 -3.49 -0.52 -3.15
N GLU A 61 -4.60 0.09 -3.56
CA GLU A 61 -4.92 0.26 -4.98
C GLU A 61 -3.87 1.14 -5.68
N GLU A 62 -3.46 2.24 -5.05
CA GLU A 62 -2.39 3.09 -5.59
C GLU A 62 -1.07 2.32 -5.70
N ALA A 63 -0.70 1.54 -4.69
CA ALA A 63 0.48 0.70 -4.74
C ALA A 63 0.41 -0.33 -5.87
N PHE A 64 -0.76 -0.96 -6.02
CA PHE A 64 -1.01 -1.91 -7.10
C PHE A 64 -0.93 -1.27 -8.50
N ARG A 65 -1.38 -0.02 -8.66
CA ARG A 65 -1.31 0.72 -9.94
C ARG A 65 0.13 0.95 -10.42
N HIS A 66 1.13 0.90 -9.53
CA HIS A 66 2.55 0.92 -9.91
C HIS A 66 3.06 -0.44 -10.42
N ILE A 67 2.37 -1.54 -10.12
CA ILE A 67 2.73 -2.90 -10.55
C ILE A 67 2.13 -3.18 -11.93
N LYS A 68 2.98 -3.33 -12.95
CA LYS A 68 2.52 -3.53 -14.34
C LYS A 68 2.13 -4.97 -14.67
N LYS A 69 2.99 -5.94 -14.32
CA LYS A 69 2.82 -7.36 -14.68
C LYS A 69 2.79 -8.26 -13.44
N ALA A 70 3.93 -8.35 -12.76
CA ALA A 70 4.12 -9.10 -11.53
C ALA A 70 4.85 -8.22 -10.51
N GLY A 71 4.49 -8.36 -9.25
CA GLY A 71 5.10 -7.63 -8.16
C GLY A 71 4.45 -7.94 -6.84
N THR A 72 4.84 -7.19 -5.82
CA THR A 72 4.38 -7.36 -4.45
C THR A 72 4.13 -5.99 -3.85
N ILE A 73 2.99 -5.82 -3.19
CA ILE A 73 2.73 -4.69 -2.31
C ILE A 73 3.33 -5.06 -0.95
N VAL A 74 4.15 -4.19 -0.41
CA VAL A 74 4.82 -4.41 0.88
C VAL A 74 4.42 -3.31 1.84
N LEU A 75 3.95 -3.69 3.02
CA LEU A 75 3.82 -2.78 4.15
C LEU A 75 5.04 -3.00 5.06
N ALA A 76 5.70 -1.90 5.39
CA ALA A 76 6.88 -1.90 6.25
C ALA A 76 6.68 -0.91 7.39
N THR A 77 7.10 -1.29 8.59
CA THR A 77 7.05 -0.40 9.75
C THR A 77 8.33 0.42 9.84
N LYS A 78 8.18 1.72 10.07
CA LYS A 78 9.23 2.68 10.38
C LYS A 78 9.03 3.21 11.79
N THR A 79 10.10 3.70 12.39
CA THR A 79 10.05 4.34 13.70
C THR A 79 11.19 5.33 13.86
N ASP A 80 10.97 6.38 14.64
CA ASP A 80 11.97 7.32 15.16
C ASP A 80 12.37 7.00 16.61
N ALA A 81 12.01 5.80 17.10
CA ALA A 81 12.08 5.29 18.47
C ALA A 81 10.95 5.72 19.43
N GLU A 82 10.24 6.82 19.15
CA GLU A 82 9.09 7.27 19.97
C GLU A 82 7.76 6.89 19.32
N THR A 83 7.69 7.05 18.01
CA THR A 83 6.51 6.82 17.18
C THR A 83 6.82 5.75 16.15
N ALA A 84 5.88 4.84 15.92
CA ALA A 84 5.93 3.89 14.82
C ALA A 84 4.86 4.24 13.79
N TRP A 85 5.19 4.11 12.51
CA TRP A 85 4.25 4.27 11.40
C TRP A 85 4.48 3.22 10.32
N CYS A 86 3.49 3.02 9.49
CA CYS A 86 3.48 2.03 8.44
C CYS A 86 3.59 2.72 7.08
N GLU A 87 4.57 2.32 6.29
CA GLU A 87 4.79 2.77 4.93
C GLU A 87 4.37 1.70 3.93
N VAL A 88 4.04 2.13 2.70
CA VAL A 88 3.58 1.26 1.62
C VAL A 88 4.53 1.37 0.44
N TYR A 89 4.95 0.22 -0.06
CA TYR A 89 5.86 0.07 -1.19
C TYR A 89 5.25 -0.86 -2.25
N ALA A 90 5.63 -0.63 -3.51
CA ALA A 90 5.41 -1.57 -4.59
C ALA A 90 6.76 -2.10 -5.09
N ILE A 91 6.97 -3.40 -5.01
CA ILE A 91 8.16 -4.07 -5.54
C ILE A 91 7.79 -4.73 -6.87
N THR A 92 8.42 -4.29 -7.96
CA THR A 92 8.17 -4.83 -9.31
C THR A 92 9.40 -4.65 -10.18
N GLU A 93 9.69 -5.63 -11.05
CA GLU A 93 10.81 -5.55 -12.02
C GLU A 93 12.17 -5.18 -11.38
N GLY A 94 12.44 -5.70 -10.18
CA GLY A 94 13.68 -5.42 -9.43
C GLY A 94 13.77 -4.00 -8.85
N LYS A 95 12.67 -3.25 -8.84
CA LYS A 95 12.59 -1.88 -8.31
C LYS A 95 11.66 -1.84 -7.11
N ILE A 96 12.05 -1.05 -6.11
CA ILE A 96 11.22 -0.68 -4.97
C ILE A 96 10.69 0.72 -5.23
N ILE A 97 9.37 0.87 -5.27
CA ILE A 97 8.69 2.14 -5.48
C ILE A 97 8.05 2.54 -4.15
N PRO A 98 8.50 3.64 -3.50
CA PRO A 98 7.80 4.19 -2.34
C PRO A 98 6.46 4.76 -2.81
N VAL A 99 5.37 4.30 -2.18
CA VAL A 99 4.00 4.69 -2.54
C VAL A 99 3.43 5.62 -1.48
N ILE A 100 3.51 5.21 -0.21
CA ILE A 100 3.13 6.04 0.94
C ILE A 100 4.29 5.99 1.91
N THR A 101 4.94 7.13 2.11
CA THR A 101 6.12 7.25 2.97
C THR A 101 6.03 8.51 3.83
N SER A 102 6.66 8.47 4.99
CA SER A 102 6.75 9.59 5.91
C SER A 102 8.15 9.63 6.53
N ASN A 103 8.66 10.83 6.76
CA ASN A 103 9.94 11.01 7.42
C ASN A 103 9.81 10.97 8.96
N ASP A 104 8.63 11.30 9.48
CA ASP A 104 8.38 11.56 10.91
C ASP A 104 7.12 10.87 11.44
N GLY A 105 6.41 10.12 10.60
CA GLY A 105 5.15 9.46 10.95
C GLY A 105 3.95 10.41 11.09
N SER A 106 4.11 11.70 10.78
CA SER A 106 3.05 12.72 10.90
C SER A 106 2.53 13.13 9.52
N ASP A 107 3.43 13.46 8.60
CA ASP A 107 3.10 13.89 7.25
C ASP A 107 3.45 12.79 6.24
N PHE A 108 2.45 12.37 5.47
CA PHE A 108 2.59 11.27 4.51
C PHE A 108 2.59 11.78 3.07
N ASN A 109 3.68 11.48 2.37
CA ASN A 109 3.79 11.71 0.94
C ASN A 109 3.23 10.53 0.16
N ILE A 110 2.35 10.81 -0.81
CA ILE A 110 1.78 9.79 -1.70
C ILE A 110 2.35 9.95 -3.11
N ASN A 111 3.09 8.95 -3.56
CA ASN A 111 3.59 8.87 -4.92
C ASN A 111 2.50 8.29 -5.84
N TYR A 112 1.72 9.17 -6.46
CA TYR A 112 0.69 8.75 -7.41
C TYR A 112 1.28 8.23 -8.73
N SER A 113 0.75 7.09 -9.17
CA SER A 113 0.96 6.49 -10.47
C SER A 113 0.53 7.41 -11.60
N GLY A 114 1.08 7.17 -12.79
CA GLY A 114 0.72 7.92 -13.99
C GLY A 114 -0.78 7.82 -14.32
N LYS A 115 -1.43 6.69 -14.01
CA LYS A 115 -2.87 6.50 -14.20
C LYS A 115 -3.67 7.44 -13.29
N THR A 116 -3.38 7.43 -11.99
CA THR A 116 -4.07 8.29 -11.02
C THR A 116 -3.87 9.77 -11.31
N LYS A 117 -2.64 10.18 -11.69
CA LYS A 117 -2.36 11.57 -12.09
C LYS A 117 -3.21 12.01 -13.29
N ARG A 118 -3.36 11.15 -14.30
CA ARG A 118 -4.20 11.45 -15.48
C ARG A 118 -5.67 11.57 -15.13
N GLU A 119 -6.20 10.65 -14.33
CA GLU A 119 -7.60 10.67 -13.87
C GLU A 119 -7.91 11.96 -13.10
N ARG A 120 -7.06 12.35 -12.15
CA ARG A 120 -7.23 13.60 -11.39
C ARG A 120 -7.21 14.83 -12.28
N ASN A 121 -6.28 14.89 -13.23
CA ASN A 121 -6.20 16.02 -14.16
C ASN A 121 -7.45 16.11 -15.05
N LYS A 122 -8.06 14.98 -15.43
CA LYS A 122 -9.31 14.96 -16.19
C LYS A 122 -10.47 15.53 -15.37
N THR A 123 -10.65 15.05 -14.14
CA THR A 123 -11.70 15.55 -13.23
C THR A 123 -11.51 17.01 -12.86
N ARG A 124 -10.26 17.49 -12.75
CA ARG A 124 -10.01 18.91 -12.48
C ARG A 124 -10.45 19.79 -13.64
N LYS A 125 -10.12 19.42 -14.88
CA LYS A 125 -10.56 20.16 -16.07
C LYS A 125 -12.08 20.18 -16.19
N GLU A 126 -12.74 19.03 -15.98
CA GLU A 126 -14.21 18.93 -16.01
C GLU A 126 -14.90 19.87 -15.00
N ARG A 127 -14.28 20.15 -13.84
CA ARG A 127 -14.79 21.11 -12.85
C ARG A 127 -14.43 22.57 -13.11
N GLU A 128 -13.41 22.83 -13.94
CA GLU A 128 -13.00 24.16 -14.37
C GLU A 128 -13.83 24.63 -15.57
N ASP A 129 -14.41 23.69 -16.33
CA ASP A 129 -15.25 23.91 -17.51
C ASP A 129 -16.77 23.98 -17.20
N ASP A 130 -17.17 23.70 -15.96
CA ASP A 130 -18.54 23.84 -15.40
C ASP A 130 -18.72 25.19 -14.67
#